data_AF-A0A5P9H5L8-F1
#
_entry.id   AF-A0A5P9H5L8-F1
#
_cell.length_a   1.000
_cell.length_b   1.000
_cell.length_c   1.000
_cell.angle_alpha   90.00
_cell.angle_beta   90.00
_cell.angle_gamma   90.00
#
_symmetry.space_group_name_H-M   'P 1'
#
loop_
_entity.id
_entity.type
_entity.pdbx_description
1 polymer ?
#
loop_
_entity_poly.entity_id
_entity_poly.type
_entity_poly.pdbx_seq_one_letter_code
_entity_poly.pdbx_strand_id
1 'polypeptide(L)'
;MRAVIVMSALIAVASPAAAQTLEDRRAQCMGWMMQGYPSGIEETACTAQFSLPSPFLFKCARAQRVGYDSVRQRAACKLFFEEASLAADEGYIRN
;
A
#
# COMPACT_ATOMS: atom_id res chain seq x y z
N MET A 1 -10.65 -63.67 20.17
CA MET A 1 -11.17 -62.52 19.40
C MET A 1 -10.21 -61.36 19.61
N ARG A 2 -9.49 -60.91 18.57
CA ARG A 2 -8.54 -59.78 18.63
C ARG A 2 -9.14 -58.63 17.82
N ALA A 3 -9.51 -57.54 18.49
CA ALA A 3 -9.97 -56.32 17.85
C ALA A 3 -8.75 -55.50 17.42
N VAL A 4 -8.64 -55.20 16.12
CA VAL A 4 -7.63 -54.29 15.57
C VAL A 4 -8.27 -52.92 15.46
N ILE A 5 -7.82 -51.98 16.30
CA ILE A 5 -8.25 -50.58 16.24
C ILE A 5 -7.40 -49.90 15.16
N VAL A 6 -8.01 -49.59 14.03
CA VAL A 6 -7.41 -48.80 12.95
C VAL A 6 -7.47 -47.32 13.38
N MET A 7 -6.33 -46.77 13.78
CA MET A 7 -6.20 -45.37 14.15
C MET A 7 -5.99 -44.54 12.87
N SER A 8 -7.08 -43.99 12.34
CA SER A 8 -7.04 -43.09 11.18
C SER A 8 -6.33 -41.79 11.55
N ALA A 9 -5.13 -41.58 11.00
CA ALA A 9 -4.42 -40.31 11.12
C ALA A 9 -5.13 -39.25 10.27
N LEU A 10 -5.69 -38.22 10.89
CA LEU A 10 -6.10 -37.00 10.21
C LEU A 10 -4.84 -36.28 9.73
N ILE A 11 -4.56 -36.36 8.43
CA ILE A 11 -3.54 -35.54 7.78
C ILE A 11 -4.11 -34.13 7.68
N ALA A 12 -3.66 -33.23 8.55
CA ALA A 12 -3.91 -31.80 8.41
C ALA A 12 -3.20 -31.33 7.13
N VAL A 13 -3.96 -31.10 6.07
CA VAL A 13 -3.46 -30.48 4.84
C VAL A 13 -3.17 -29.03 5.18
N ALA A 14 -1.92 -28.72 5.52
CA ALA A 14 -1.46 -27.35 5.59
C ALA A 14 -1.52 -26.79 4.17
N SER A 15 -2.53 -25.97 3.88
CA SER A 15 -2.56 -25.19 2.64
C SER A 15 -1.25 -24.41 2.54
N PRO A 16 -0.47 -24.54 1.46
CA PRO A 16 0.66 -23.66 1.26
C PRO A 16 0.09 -22.24 1.21
N ALA A 17 0.49 -21.39 2.14
CA ALA A 17 0.35 -19.96 1.94
C ALA A 17 1.11 -19.67 0.64
N ALA A 18 0.38 -19.47 -0.45
CA ALA A 18 0.98 -19.21 -1.75
C ALA A 18 1.97 -18.06 -1.56
N ALA A 19 3.24 -18.32 -1.84
CA ALA A 19 4.26 -17.30 -1.73
C ALA A 19 3.85 -16.14 -2.63
N GLN A 20 3.57 -14.96 -2.03
CA GLN A 20 3.19 -13.78 -2.79
C GLN A 20 4.30 -13.45 -3.78
N THR A 21 3.96 -13.29 -5.05
CA THR A 21 4.92 -12.85 -6.04
C THR A 21 5.25 -11.37 -5.83
N LEU A 22 6.38 -10.91 -6.40
CA LEU A 22 6.73 -9.50 -6.36
C LEU A 22 5.64 -8.62 -7.01
N GLU A 23 4.98 -9.13 -8.04
CA GLU A 23 3.89 -8.41 -8.72
C GLU A 23 2.62 -8.36 -7.87
N ASP A 24 2.28 -9.44 -7.14
CA ASP A 24 1.18 -9.41 -6.17
C ASP A 24 1.42 -8.36 -5.09
N ARG A 25 2.68 -8.27 -4.62
CA ARG A 25 3.09 -7.28 -3.63
C ARG A 25 3.01 -5.85 -4.19
N ARG A 26 3.43 -5.63 -5.44
CA ARG A 26 3.28 -4.33 -6.11
C ARG A 26 1.80 -3.93 -6.21
N ALA A 27 0.94 -4.84 -6.67
CA ALA A 27 -0.49 -4.60 -6.79
C ALA A 27 -1.14 -4.26 -5.43
N GLN A 28 -0.74 -4.98 -4.38
CA GLN A 28 -1.16 -4.69 -3.01
C GLN A 28 -0.74 -3.28 -2.56
N CYS A 29 0.54 -2.93 -2.75
CA CYS A 29 1.07 -1.60 -2.40
C CYS A 29 0.33 -0.47 -3.15
N MET A 30 0.04 -0.65 -4.45
CA MET A 30 -0.75 0.30 -5.22
C MET A 30 -2.20 0.40 -4.74
N GLY A 31 -2.81 -0.72 -4.37
CA GLY A 31 -4.15 -0.74 -3.79
C GLY A 31 -4.24 0.07 -2.49
N TRP A 32 -3.27 -0.11 -1.60
CA TRP A 32 -3.16 0.64 -0.35
C TRP A 32 -2.84 2.12 -0.57
N MET A 33 -2.03 2.47 -1.57
CA MET A 33 -1.78 3.88 -1.91
C MET A 33 -3.08 4.64 -2.23
N MET A 34 -4.06 3.97 -2.84
CA MET A 34 -5.35 4.55 -3.21
C MET A 34 -6.39 4.56 -2.07
N GLN A 35 -6.28 3.62 -1.13
CA GLN A 35 -7.28 3.37 -0.08
C GLN A 35 -6.82 3.80 1.32
N GLY A 36 -5.52 3.97 1.51
CA GLY A 36 -4.85 4.11 2.80
C GLY A 36 -4.03 2.86 3.13
N TYR A 37 -2.78 3.06 3.54
CA TYR A 37 -1.94 1.97 4.05
C TYR A 37 -2.42 1.50 5.43
N PRO A 38 -2.28 0.20 5.74
CA PRO A 38 -2.67 -0.33 7.04
C PRO A 38 -1.75 0.16 8.17
N SER A 39 -0.52 0.58 7.85
CA SER A 39 0.41 1.21 8.79
C SER A 39 1.46 2.06 8.07
N GLY A 40 2.12 2.95 8.81
CA GLY A 40 3.25 3.73 8.28
C GLY A 40 4.48 2.88 7.91
N ILE A 41 4.61 1.68 8.49
CA ILE A 41 5.68 0.73 8.14
C ILE A 41 5.43 0.18 6.73
N GLU A 42 4.19 -0.22 6.43
CA GLU A 42 3.82 -0.71 5.10
C GLU A 42 3.92 0.39 4.04
N GLU A 43 3.53 1.62 4.38
CA GLU A 43 3.72 2.78 3.52
C GLU A 43 5.21 2.98 3.19
N THR A 44 6.07 3.02 4.21
CA THR A 44 7.51 3.21 4.02
C THR A 44 8.13 2.08 3.21
N ALA A 45 7.76 0.83 3.49
CA ALA A 45 8.25 -0.33 2.76
C ALA A 45 7.83 -0.30 1.30
N CYS A 46 6.55 -0.06 1.01
CA CYS A 46 6.02 -0.01 -0.35
C CYS A 46 6.58 1.15 -1.18
N THR A 47 6.68 2.35 -0.59
CA THR A 47 7.24 3.54 -1.26
C THR A 47 8.72 3.35 -1.59
N ALA A 48 9.51 2.81 -0.67
CA ALA A 48 10.93 2.51 -0.92
C ALA A 48 11.11 1.38 -1.95
N GLN A 49 10.34 0.30 -1.84
CA GLN A 49 10.51 -0.88 -2.68
C GLN A 49 10.11 -0.63 -4.15
N PHE A 50 9.06 0.16 -4.38
CA PHE A 50 8.49 0.35 -5.71
C PHE A 50 8.55 1.80 -6.21
N SER A 51 9.23 2.70 -5.49
CA SER A 51 9.31 4.12 -5.81
C SER A 51 7.94 4.77 -5.99
N LEU A 52 6.96 4.36 -5.16
CA LEU A 52 5.61 4.88 -5.23
C LEU A 52 5.53 6.30 -4.66
N PRO A 53 4.69 7.18 -5.22
CA PRO A 53 4.45 8.49 -4.65
C PRO A 53 3.76 8.40 -3.28
N SER A 54 3.84 9.47 -2.51
CA SER A 54 3.11 9.54 -1.23
C SER A 54 1.61 9.35 -1.45
N PRO A 55 0.91 8.52 -0.65
CA PRO A 55 -0.55 8.38 -0.69
C PRO A 55 -1.27 9.69 -0.38
N PHE A 56 -0.61 10.64 0.28
CA PHE A 56 -1.16 11.97 0.55
C PHE A 56 -1.50 12.72 -0.73
N LEU A 57 -0.76 12.49 -1.83
CA LEU A 57 -1.06 13.03 -3.15
C LEU A 57 -2.47 12.65 -3.62
N PHE A 58 -2.82 11.37 -3.53
CA PHE A 58 -4.13 10.88 -3.96
C PHE A 58 -5.25 11.38 -3.04
N LYS A 59 -4.99 11.47 -1.72
CA LYS A 59 -5.94 12.03 -0.76
C LYS A 59 -6.25 13.49 -1.10
N CYS A 60 -5.24 14.30 -1.38
CA CYS A 60 -5.40 15.70 -1.73
C CYS A 60 -6.06 15.90 -3.09
N ALA A 61 -5.68 15.12 -4.11
CA ALA A 61 -6.31 15.16 -5.43
C ALA A 61 -7.80 14.79 -5.36
N ARG A 62 -8.17 13.81 -4.52
CA ARG A 62 -9.58 13.48 -4.27
C ARG A 62 -10.30 14.65 -3.59
N ALA A 63 -9.74 15.20 -2.51
CA ALA A 63 -10.35 16.29 -1.75
C ALA A 63 -10.55 17.57 -2.59
N GLN A 64 -9.67 17.86 -3.56
CA GLN A 64 -9.87 18.95 -4.52
C GLN A 64 -11.17 18.80 -5.33
N ARG A 65 -11.58 17.57 -5.64
CA ARG A 65 -12.77 17.27 -6.45
C ARG A 65 -14.04 17.13 -5.64
N VAL A 66 -13.96 16.55 -4.44
CA VAL A 66 -15.13 16.18 -3.63
C VAL A 66 -15.33 17.08 -2.41
N GLY A 67 -14.39 17.99 -2.14
CA GLY A 67 -14.36 18.82 -0.95
C GLY A 67 -13.32 18.38 0.08
N TYR A 68 -12.88 19.33 0.90
CA TYR A 68 -11.98 19.08 2.03
C TYR A 68 -12.79 18.88 3.32
N ASP A 69 -12.35 17.93 4.14
CA ASP A 69 -12.87 17.61 5.46
C ASP A 69 -12.67 18.77 6.45
N SER A 70 -11.63 19.59 6.26
CA SER A 70 -11.33 20.74 7.12
C SER A 70 -10.45 21.80 6.46
N VAL A 71 -10.43 23.00 7.04
CA VAL A 71 -9.49 24.08 6.67
C VAL A 71 -8.04 23.62 6.83
N ARG A 72 -7.75 22.82 7.86
CA ARG A 72 -6.43 22.26 8.10
C ARG A 72 -6.01 21.32 6.97
N GLN A 73 -6.89 20.41 6.53
CA GLN A 73 -6.59 19.52 5.42
C GLN A 73 -6.34 20.31 4.13
N ARG A 74 -7.16 21.34 3.85
CA ARG A 74 -6.96 22.20 2.68
C ARG A 74 -5.58 22.87 2.71
N ALA A 75 -5.18 23.42 3.87
CA ALA A 75 -3.87 24.05 4.03
C ALA A 75 -2.72 23.05 3.83
N ALA A 76 -2.82 21.85 4.41
CA ALA A 76 -1.82 20.80 4.25
C ALA A 76 -1.71 20.32 2.80
N CYS A 77 -2.83 20.14 2.10
CA CYS A 77 -2.82 19.76 0.69
C CYS A 77 -2.24 20.84 -0.22
N LYS A 78 -2.51 22.12 0.07
CA LYS A 78 -1.90 23.23 -0.65
C LYS A 78 -0.37 23.18 -0.51
N LEU A 79 0.13 23.11 0.72
CA LEU A 79 1.57 23.06 1.00
C LEU A 79 2.22 21.87 0.29
N PHE A 80 1.62 20.69 0.37
CA PHE A 80 2.14 19.49 -0.29
C PHE A 80 2.29 19.66 -1.81
N PHE A 81 1.31 20.26 -2.49
CA PHE A 81 1.41 20.50 -3.93
C PHE A 81 2.43 21.57 -4.29
N GLU A 82 2.58 22.61 -3.46
CA GLU A 82 3.63 23.61 -3.64
C GLU A 82 5.03 22.97 -3.56
N GLU A 83 5.27 22.14 -2.54
CA GLU A 83 6.52 21.38 -2.39
C GLU A 83 6.75 20.41 -3.55
N ALA A 84 5.70 19.69 -3.99
CA ALA A 84 5.80 18.78 -5.11
C ALA A 84 6.12 19.50 -6.43
N SER A 85 5.60 20.71 -6.64
CA SER A 85 5.92 21.54 -7.80
C SER A 85 7.39 21.94 -7.80
N LEU A 86 7.90 22.40 -6.65
CA LEU A 86 9.32 22.77 -6.52
C LEU A 86 10.24 21.56 -6.77
N ALA A 87 9.90 20.40 -6.21
CA ALA A 87 10.67 19.18 -6.44
C ALA A 87 10.68 18.74 -7.92
N ALA A 88 9.60 19.01 -8.67
CA ALA A 88 9.55 18.76 -10.11
C ALA A 88 10.45 19.73 -10.89
N ASP A 89 10.47 21.01 -10.51
CA ASP A 89 11.33 22.03 -11.12
C ASP A 89 12.83 21.72 -10.89
N GLU A 90 13.16 21.13 -9.73
CA GLU A 90 14.51 20.72 -9.35
C GLU A 90 14.91 19.32 -9.87
N GLY A 91 13.97 18.59 -10.47
CA GLY A 91 14.17 17.22 -10.94
C GLY A 91 15.17 17.13 -12.11
N TYR A 92 16.05 16.12 -12.08
CA TYR A 92 16.98 15.89 -13.19
C TYR A 92 16.32 15.09 -14.33
N ILE A 93 16.57 15.51 -15.57
CA ILE A 93 16.12 14.80 -16.77
C ILE A 93 17.09 13.64 -17.04
N ARG A 94 16.56 12.41 -17.18
CA ARG A 94 17.33 11.26 -17.67
C ARG A 94 17.44 11.37 -19.19
N ASN A 95 18.65 11.65 -19.68
CA ASN A 95 19.01 11.62 -21.11
C ASN A 95 19.54 10.24 -21.51
#